data_AF-A0ABD6WYX5-F1
#
_entry.id   AF-A0ABD6WYX5-F1
#
_cell.length_a   1.000
_cell.length_b   1.000
_cell.length_c   1.000
_cell.angle_alpha   90.00
_cell.angle_beta   90.00
_cell.angle_gamma   90.00
#
_symmetry.space_group_name_H-M   'P 1'
#
loop_
_entity.id
_entity.type
_entity.pdbx_description
1 polymer ?
#
loop_
_entity_poly.entity_id
_entity_poly.type
_entity_poly.pdbx_seq_one_letter_code
_entity_poly.pdbx_strand_id
1 'polypeptide(L)'
;MITLTLLLTFLIIYHHVIYSVGLLWFAKHLPHPTESAQTHLTQPTIAFVLPIHNEADYIEQKLANILMLDYPADKLSLYIFNDGSDDATLTQITHWQTKFKEQGIALHLEHEEHNSGKVVRLNSLIHLAQQSDFIAFTDASALLSIDGLQQAVMQFQSPSIGALTGNYLLQNGGTGEKQYWQWQNQLRYAESELGSVMGGNGAFYMVRSHLVETLPEDTINDDFILPMNVLKHGYKIVFNAHINTVEIAPTSQSQDYHRRQRIGAGNLQQLIRCRFILRQKNYGALWLFLSGKGLRTVMPFILIAYFFITLMLTLTGSILGSILFTGQCLGYSLALLPSLGFKNKYLIKLHYFVASYFASLIGMLRYSVGQFKRGWRHIPPIDSYQPQITSGCKRLCDIVLSLLGLGLTLPFWPLIALAIKFNSKGPVFYRQLRVGKIEQETVDLFEIIKFRTMYHSEKNQADLSWAKKADPRVTSVGRFLRDTRIDEIPQFINVLRGDMSLIGPRPERPELCGSLQNALPFYLERTAGLKPGLTGLAQVNHGYDNTIEDVKEKIGWDHAYAVTLGSPWQWLKMDTYILIKTIKVMLTRKGQ
;
A
#
# COMPACT_ATOMS: atom_id res chain seq x y z
N MET A 1 41.64 -4.21 3.07
CA MET A 1 40.42 -4.79 2.46
C MET A 1 39.98 -6.07 3.17
N ILE A 2 40.85 -7.06 3.35
CA ILE A 2 40.51 -8.32 4.04
C ILE A 2 39.90 -8.11 5.44
N THR A 3 40.53 -7.29 6.30
CA THR A 3 40.01 -6.99 7.65
C THR A 3 38.62 -6.38 7.62
N LEU A 4 38.36 -5.49 6.66
CA LEU A 4 37.06 -4.86 6.48
C LEU A 4 36.00 -5.89 6.01
N THR A 5 36.37 -6.79 5.11
CA THR A 5 35.51 -7.91 4.70
C THR A 5 35.14 -8.79 5.89
N LEU A 6 36.12 -9.19 6.71
CA LEU A 6 35.87 -10.00 7.91
C LEU A 6 34.95 -9.28 8.90
N LEU A 7 35.14 -7.98 9.12
CA LEU A 7 34.26 -7.17 9.96
C LEU A 7 32.82 -7.14 9.43
N LEU A 8 32.63 -6.88 8.13
CA LEU A 8 31.30 -6.84 7.52
C LEU A 8 30.63 -8.22 7.53
N THR A 9 31.37 -9.29 7.25
CA THR A 9 30.89 -10.67 7.39
C THR A 9 30.43 -10.93 8.82
N PHE A 10 31.23 -10.55 9.81
CA PHE A 10 30.86 -10.68 11.22
C PHE A 10 29.59 -9.90 11.55
N LEU A 11 29.47 -8.64 11.13
CA LEU A 11 28.26 -7.83 11.40
C LEU A 11 27.00 -8.42 10.77
N ILE A 12 27.11 -8.96 9.55
CA ILE A 12 26.00 -9.63 8.86
C ILE A 12 25.58 -10.87 9.65
N ILE A 13 26.52 -11.76 10.00
CA ILE A 13 26.24 -12.99 10.77
C ILE A 13 25.70 -12.62 12.16
N TYR A 14 26.29 -11.61 12.79
CA TYR A 14 25.92 -11.16 14.11
C TYR A 14 24.45 -10.72 14.15
N HIS A 15 24.04 -9.82 13.26
CA HIS A 15 22.68 -9.32 13.25
C HIS A 15 21.62 -10.40 12.99
N HIS A 16 21.90 -11.30 12.03
CA HIS A 16 20.89 -12.27 11.56
C HIS A 16 20.81 -13.53 12.42
N VAL A 17 21.90 -13.91 13.08
CA VAL A 17 22.01 -15.18 13.81
C VAL A 17 22.38 -14.94 15.26
N ILE A 18 23.56 -14.37 15.52
CA ILE A 18 24.13 -14.31 16.88
C ILE A 18 23.26 -13.46 17.81
N TYR A 19 22.78 -12.31 17.34
CA TYR A 19 21.96 -11.40 18.14
C TYR A 19 20.66 -12.06 18.58
N SER A 20 19.89 -12.62 17.64
CA SER A 20 18.58 -13.20 17.93
C SER A 20 18.69 -14.41 18.86
N VAL A 21 19.67 -15.29 18.63
CA VAL A 21 19.92 -16.46 19.48
C VAL A 21 20.47 -16.03 20.84
N GLY A 22 21.42 -15.09 20.85
CA GLY A 22 22.01 -14.54 22.07
C GLY A 22 20.98 -13.87 22.96
N LEU A 23 20.10 -13.04 22.39
CA LEU A 23 18.99 -12.38 23.11
C LEU A 23 18.14 -13.39 23.87
N LEU A 24 17.66 -14.44 23.18
CA LEU A 24 16.85 -15.49 23.80
C LEU A 24 17.64 -16.32 24.82
N TRP A 25 18.93 -16.55 24.57
CA TRP A 25 19.80 -17.26 25.50
C TRP A 25 20.01 -16.45 26.78
N PHE A 26 20.40 -15.18 26.68
CA PHE A 26 20.61 -14.33 27.84
C PHE A 26 19.33 -14.17 28.65
N ALA A 27 18.19 -13.94 28.00
CA ALA A 27 16.90 -13.82 28.71
C ALA A 27 16.55 -15.06 29.54
N LYS A 28 16.89 -16.27 29.06
CA LYS A 28 16.67 -17.52 29.81
C LYS A 28 17.59 -17.71 31.02
N HIS A 29 18.74 -17.03 31.06
CA HIS A 29 19.78 -17.22 32.08
C HIS A 29 19.92 -16.01 33.01
N LEU A 30 19.08 -14.98 32.86
CA LEU A 30 19.02 -13.88 33.80
C LEU A 30 18.30 -14.33 35.08
N PRO A 31 18.81 -13.95 36.25
CA PRO A 31 18.06 -14.13 37.49
C PRO A 31 16.80 -13.28 37.41
N HIS A 32 15.64 -13.90 37.60
CA HIS A 32 14.38 -13.17 37.65
C HIS A 32 14.42 -12.22 38.87
N PRO A 33 14.15 -10.93 38.69
CA PRO A 33 14.10 -10.00 39.81
C PRO A 33 13.03 -10.47 40.79
N THR A 34 13.40 -10.56 42.07
CA THR A 34 12.47 -10.79 43.17
C THR A 34 11.36 -9.74 43.11
N GLU A 35 10.10 -10.19 43.18
CA GLU A 35 8.92 -9.31 43.16
C GLU A 35 9.13 -8.12 44.11
N SER A 36 9.16 -6.91 43.54
CA SER A 36 9.25 -5.69 44.34
C SER A 36 7.95 -5.49 45.11
N ALA A 37 8.07 -5.02 46.35
CA ALA A 37 6.96 -4.75 47.25
C ALA A 37 5.75 -4.12 46.53
N GLN A 38 4.62 -4.81 46.60
CA GLN A 38 3.35 -4.36 46.03
C GLN A 38 2.89 -3.11 46.78
N THR A 39 3.00 -1.95 46.15
CA THR A 39 2.25 -0.78 46.60
C THR A 39 0.81 -0.96 46.15
N HIS A 40 -0.13 -1.03 47.09
CA HIS A 40 -1.57 -0.97 46.79
C HIS A 40 -1.89 0.38 46.15
N LEU A 41 -1.83 0.45 44.82
CA LEU A 41 -2.41 1.55 44.08
C LEU A 41 -3.93 1.45 44.26
N THR A 42 -4.55 2.54 44.72
CA THR A 42 -5.95 2.81 44.41
C THR A 42 -6.15 2.68 42.91
N GLN A 43 -7.25 2.08 42.45
CA GLN A 43 -7.50 1.88 41.02
C GLN A 43 -7.33 3.20 40.24
N PRO A 44 -6.29 3.32 39.40
CA PRO A 44 -5.96 4.56 38.72
C PRO A 44 -6.94 4.85 37.58
N THR A 45 -7.01 6.11 37.14
CA THR A 45 -7.78 6.47 35.96
C THR A 45 -7.03 6.11 34.67
N ILE A 46 -7.75 5.58 33.69
CA ILE A 46 -7.19 5.14 32.41
C ILE A 46 -7.98 5.80 31.27
N ALA A 47 -7.26 6.51 30.40
CA ALA A 47 -7.80 7.08 29.17
C ALA A 47 -7.39 6.25 27.96
N PHE A 48 -8.36 5.73 27.22
CA PHE A 48 -8.13 5.16 25.89
C PHE A 48 -8.05 6.27 24.85
N VAL A 49 -7.06 6.21 23.97
CA VAL A 49 -6.85 7.18 22.88
C VAL A 49 -6.87 6.44 21.54
N LEU A 50 -7.87 6.75 20.71
CA LEU A 50 -8.14 6.08 19.43
C LEU A 50 -8.31 7.10 18.29
N PRO A 51 -7.26 7.40 17.50
CA PRO A 51 -7.42 8.02 16.20
C PRO A 51 -7.99 7.00 15.19
N ILE A 52 -9.05 7.36 14.48
CA ILE A 52 -9.83 6.45 13.62
C ILE A 52 -10.05 7.08 12.24
N HIS A 53 -9.90 6.28 11.19
CA HIS A 53 -10.27 6.64 9.82
C HIS A 53 -10.69 5.38 9.04
N ASN A 54 -11.94 5.34 8.56
CA ASN A 54 -12.50 4.22 7.79
C ASN A 54 -12.34 2.83 8.45
N GLU A 55 -12.90 2.67 9.65
CA GLU A 55 -12.80 1.46 10.47
C GLU A 55 -14.18 0.82 10.75
N ALA A 56 -15.16 1.02 9.87
CA ALA A 56 -16.55 0.60 10.11
C ALA A 56 -16.71 -0.92 10.30
N ASP A 57 -15.76 -1.71 9.81
CA ASP A 57 -15.74 -3.17 9.93
C ASP A 57 -15.39 -3.66 11.35
N TYR A 58 -14.71 -2.84 12.17
CA TYR A 58 -14.11 -3.27 13.43
C TYR A 58 -14.48 -2.41 14.64
N ILE A 59 -14.93 -1.17 14.42
CA ILE A 59 -15.14 -0.21 15.50
C ILE A 59 -16.22 -0.65 16.49
N GLU A 60 -17.27 -1.33 16.04
CA GLU A 60 -18.30 -1.83 16.97
C GLU A 60 -17.76 -2.90 17.92
N GLN A 61 -16.94 -3.82 17.40
CA GLN A 61 -16.30 -4.88 18.18
C GLN A 61 -15.31 -4.27 19.19
N LYS A 62 -14.59 -3.21 18.81
CA LYS A 62 -13.73 -2.46 19.72
C LYS A 62 -14.51 -1.80 20.85
N LEU A 63 -15.59 -1.09 20.52
CA LEU A 63 -16.43 -0.40 21.50
C LEU A 63 -17.08 -1.39 22.47
N ALA A 64 -17.58 -2.53 21.95
CA ALA A 64 -18.06 -3.63 22.77
C ALA A 64 -16.95 -4.19 23.68
N ASN A 65 -15.75 -4.39 23.15
CA ASN A 65 -14.62 -4.90 23.91
C ASN A 65 -14.24 -3.99 25.07
N ILE A 66 -14.19 -2.67 24.88
CA ILE A 66 -13.90 -1.70 25.94
C ILE A 66 -14.94 -1.76 27.07
N LEU A 67 -16.23 -1.88 26.72
CA LEU A 67 -17.31 -2.00 27.71
C LEU A 67 -17.27 -3.32 28.50
N MET A 68 -16.64 -4.35 27.95
CA MET A 68 -16.51 -5.67 28.58
C MET A 68 -15.24 -5.81 29.44
N LEU A 69 -14.36 -4.81 29.46
CA LEU A 69 -13.14 -4.89 30.27
C LEU A 69 -13.48 -4.91 31.76
N ASP A 70 -12.81 -5.78 32.49
CA ASP A 70 -12.97 -5.92 33.94
C ASP A 70 -12.23 -4.80 34.67
N TYR A 71 -12.80 -3.60 34.63
CA TYR A 71 -12.26 -2.39 35.25
C TYR A 71 -13.39 -1.41 35.62
N PRO A 72 -13.28 -0.62 36.71
CA PRO A 72 -14.35 0.30 37.10
C PRO A 72 -14.66 1.32 36.01
N ALA A 73 -15.94 1.43 35.66
CA ALA A 73 -16.39 2.33 34.60
C ALA A 73 -16.10 3.81 34.90
N ASP A 74 -16.22 4.24 36.16
CA ASP A 74 -15.92 5.61 36.62
C ASP A 74 -14.42 5.96 36.55
N LYS A 75 -13.57 4.96 36.32
CA LYS A 75 -12.12 5.12 36.12
C LYS A 75 -11.69 5.01 34.66
N LEU A 76 -12.63 4.76 33.75
CA LEU A 76 -12.36 4.69 32.32
C LEU A 76 -12.88 5.91 31.58
N SER A 77 -12.07 6.37 30.64
CA SER A 77 -12.46 7.35 29.64
C SER A 77 -11.99 6.90 28.27
N LEU A 78 -12.75 7.25 27.24
CA LEU A 78 -12.50 6.89 25.86
C LEU A 78 -12.50 8.16 25.01
N TYR A 79 -11.34 8.48 24.44
CA TYR A 79 -11.12 9.59 23.54
C TYR A 79 -10.94 9.08 22.12
N ILE A 80 -11.91 9.40 21.26
CA ILE A 80 -11.92 9.00 19.85
C ILE A 80 -11.82 10.26 19.00
N PHE A 81 -10.94 10.21 17.99
CA PHE A 81 -10.88 11.22 16.94
C PHE A 81 -11.16 10.56 15.59
N ASN A 82 -12.27 10.93 14.95
CA ASN A 82 -12.62 10.50 13.59
C ASN A 82 -12.03 11.47 12.55
N ASP A 83 -11.04 11.02 11.78
CA ASP A 83 -10.25 11.84 10.85
C ASP A 83 -10.77 11.75 9.41
N GLY A 84 -11.97 12.30 9.16
CA GLY A 84 -12.57 12.34 7.82
C GLY A 84 -12.90 10.95 7.26
N SER A 85 -13.58 10.11 8.03
CA SER A 85 -14.08 8.82 7.52
C SER A 85 -15.25 9.02 6.56
N ASP A 86 -15.23 8.29 5.44
CA ASP A 86 -16.27 8.32 4.39
C ASP A 86 -17.23 7.11 4.48
N ASP A 87 -16.98 6.19 5.42
CA ASP A 87 -17.79 5.01 5.68
C ASP A 87 -18.72 5.18 6.89
N ALA A 88 -19.32 4.07 7.37
CA ALA A 88 -20.26 4.10 8.47
C ALA A 88 -19.63 4.35 9.87
N THR A 89 -18.31 4.56 9.96
CA THR A 89 -17.57 4.63 11.23
C THR A 89 -18.13 5.67 12.19
N LEU A 90 -18.34 6.91 11.72
CA LEU A 90 -18.82 8.00 12.57
C LEU A 90 -20.23 7.72 13.10
N THR A 91 -21.11 7.19 12.24
CA THR A 91 -22.48 6.83 12.59
C THR A 91 -22.51 5.73 13.63
N GLN A 92 -21.67 4.70 13.48
CA GLN A 92 -21.54 3.62 14.46
C GLN A 92 -21.07 4.16 15.81
N ILE A 93 -19.98 4.94 15.88
CA ILE A 93 -19.49 5.48 17.16
C ILE A 93 -20.57 6.32 17.86
N THR A 94 -21.29 7.15 17.09
CA THR A 94 -22.39 7.98 17.62
C THR A 94 -23.50 7.12 18.25
N HIS A 95 -23.87 6.00 17.62
CA HIS A 95 -24.87 5.08 18.18
C HIS A 95 -24.43 4.46 19.53
N TRP A 96 -23.14 4.26 19.73
CA TRP A 96 -22.59 3.69 20.96
C TRP A 96 -22.44 4.69 22.12
N GLN A 97 -22.51 6.01 21.87
CA GLN A 97 -22.39 7.02 22.93
C GLN A 97 -23.40 6.81 24.07
N THR A 98 -24.65 6.44 23.73
CA THR A 98 -25.70 6.16 24.71
C THR A 98 -25.32 4.99 25.61
N LYS A 99 -24.80 3.90 25.05
CA LYS A 99 -24.37 2.71 25.82
C LYS A 99 -23.23 3.03 26.78
N PHE A 100 -22.25 3.82 26.33
CA PHE A 100 -21.14 4.26 27.19
C PHE A 100 -21.63 5.14 28.34
N LYS A 101 -22.54 6.07 28.05
CA LYS A 101 -23.16 6.93 29.06
C LYS A 101 -23.94 6.13 30.10
N GLU A 102 -24.71 5.12 29.68
CA GLU A 102 -25.45 4.23 30.57
C GLU A 102 -24.53 3.40 31.49
N GLN A 103 -23.37 2.98 30.99
CA GLN A 103 -22.37 2.27 31.79
C GLN A 103 -21.50 3.21 32.65
N GLY A 104 -21.62 4.52 32.50
CA GLY A 104 -20.83 5.50 33.26
C GLY A 104 -19.40 5.69 32.77
N ILE A 105 -19.07 5.28 31.54
CA ILE A 105 -17.76 5.52 30.91
C ILE A 105 -17.85 6.79 30.07
N ALA A 106 -16.95 7.76 30.31
CA ALA A 106 -16.92 8.99 29.53
C ALA A 106 -16.39 8.73 28.12
N LEU A 107 -17.21 8.91 27.09
CA LEU A 107 -16.82 8.84 25.68
C LEU A 107 -16.79 10.24 25.07
N HIS A 108 -15.59 10.68 24.70
CA HIS A 108 -15.31 11.92 24.00
C HIS A 108 -15.07 11.62 22.52
N LEU A 109 -15.89 12.19 21.64
CA LEU A 109 -15.78 12.03 20.19
C LEU A 109 -15.50 13.39 19.56
N GLU A 110 -14.32 13.52 18.95
CA GLU A 110 -14.00 14.62 18.03
C GLU A 110 -14.06 14.10 16.59
N HIS A 111 -14.51 14.94 15.67
CA HIS A 111 -14.53 14.60 14.25
C HIS A 111 -14.16 15.81 13.40
N GLU A 112 -13.54 15.52 12.26
CA GLU A 112 -13.23 16.48 11.22
C GLU A 112 -13.64 15.91 9.87
N GLU A 113 -14.03 16.77 8.93
CA GLU A 113 -14.39 16.33 7.58
C GLU A 113 -13.17 15.94 6.76
N HIS A 114 -12.02 16.55 7.03
CA HIS A 114 -10.80 16.37 6.25
C HIS A 114 -9.76 15.55 7.01
N ASN A 115 -9.28 14.48 6.38
CA ASN A 115 -8.19 13.68 6.90
C ASN A 115 -6.89 14.50 6.98
N SER A 116 -6.38 14.71 8.19
CA SER A 116 -5.12 15.44 8.45
C SER A 116 -3.98 14.52 8.94
N GLY A 117 -4.26 13.22 9.08
CA GLY A 117 -3.29 12.18 9.40
C GLY A 117 -3.25 11.80 10.88
N LYS A 118 -2.99 10.50 11.12
CA LYS A 118 -3.00 9.85 12.45
C LYS A 118 -2.28 10.66 13.54
N VAL A 119 -1.06 11.15 13.27
CA VAL A 119 -0.22 11.80 14.30
C VAL A 119 -0.80 13.14 14.76
N VAL A 120 -1.38 13.91 13.85
CA VAL A 120 -2.02 15.20 14.19
C VAL A 120 -3.18 14.94 15.15
N ARG A 121 -4.02 13.96 14.83
CA ARG A 121 -5.18 13.59 15.67
C ARG A 121 -4.77 12.96 16.99
N LEU A 122 -3.75 12.11 16.95
CA LEU A 122 -3.15 11.51 18.13
C LEU A 122 -2.66 12.58 19.11
N ASN A 123 -1.99 13.63 18.63
CA ASN A 123 -1.54 14.74 19.49
C ASN A 123 -2.70 15.49 20.15
N SER A 124 -3.78 15.75 19.41
CA SER A 124 -5.00 16.35 19.99
C SER A 124 -5.57 15.49 21.11
N LEU A 125 -5.70 14.18 20.88
CA LEU A 125 -6.21 13.25 21.87
C LEU A 125 -5.29 13.11 23.10
N ILE A 126 -3.97 13.12 22.91
CA ILE A 126 -3.00 13.08 24.01
C ILE A 126 -3.23 14.27 24.96
N HIS A 127 -3.45 15.46 24.44
CA HIS A 127 -3.70 16.66 25.27
C HIS A 127 -4.96 16.51 26.14
N LEU A 128 -6.02 15.90 25.60
CA LEU A 128 -7.26 15.68 26.34
C LEU A 128 -7.12 14.57 27.39
N ALA A 129 -6.39 13.50 27.05
CA ALA A 129 -6.22 12.32 27.89
C ALA A 129 -5.22 12.50 29.04
N GLN A 130 -4.37 13.54 29.00
CA GLN A 130 -3.31 13.81 29.98
C GLN A 130 -3.79 13.97 31.43
N GLN A 131 -5.09 14.22 31.65
CA GLN A 131 -5.68 14.30 32.98
C GLN A 131 -5.82 12.95 33.71
N SER A 132 -5.73 11.84 32.99
CA SER A 132 -5.77 10.50 33.59
C SER A 132 -4.41 10.08 34.13
N ASP A 133 -4.34 9.08 35.01
CA ASP A 133 -3.06 8.54 35.50
C ASP A 133 -2.29 7.79 34.39
N PHE A 134 -3.04 7.10 33.51
CA PHE A 134 -2.49 6.35 32.38
C PHE A 134 -3.23 6.64 31.07
N ILE A 135 -2.48 6.58 29.96
CA ILE A 135 -3.01 6.61 28.60
C ILE A 135 -2.77 5.25 27.95
N ALA A 136 -3.85 4.62 27.49
CA ALA A 136 -3.84 3.37 26.73
C ALA A 136 -4.05 3.67 25.24
N PHE A 137 -3.07 3.29 24.42
CA PHE A 137 -3.12 3.40 22.97
C PHE A 137 -3.50 2.05 22.38
N THR A 138 -4.46 2.05 21.47
CA THR A 138 -4.92 0.84 20.82
C THR A 138 -5.51 1.13 19.44
N ASP A 139 -5.28 0.24 18.48
CA ASP A 139 -5.88 0.32 17.15
C ASP A 139 -7.31 -0.22 17.17
N ALA A 140 -8.19 0.24 16.26
CA ALA A 140 -9.60 -0.16 16.20
C ALA A 140 -9.77 -1.69 16.03
N SER A 141 -8.91 -2.33 15.26
CA SER A 141 -8.98 -3.77 14.97
C SER A 141 -8.33 -4.68 16.03
N ALA A 142 -7.83 -4.14 17.13
CA ALA A 142 -7.03 -4.88 18.13
C ALA A 142 -7.77 -5.12 19.45
N LEU A 143 -8.48 -6.23 19.63
CA LEU A 143 -9.27 -6.48 20.85
C LEU A 143 -8.40 -6.87 22.05
N LEU A 144 -8.67 -6.31 23.23
CA LEU A 144 -7.93 -6.57 24.47
C LEU A 144 -8.59 -7.69 25.29
N SER A 145 -7.80 -8.51 26.00
CA SER A 145 -8.35 -9.46 26.98
C SER A 145 -9.11 -8.73 28.08
N ILE A 146 -10.18 -9.36 28.57
CA ILE A 146 -11.11 -8.78 29.57
C ILE A 146 -10.36 -8.29 30.82
N ASP A 147 -9.38 -9.05 31.28
CA ASP A 147 -8.54 -8.76 32.45
C ASP A 147 -7.32 -7.85 32.14
N GLY A 148 -7.15 -7.45 30.88
CA GLY A 148 -5.90 -6.84 30.39
C GLY A 148 -5.50 -5.56 31.15
N LEU A 149 -6.47 -4.74 31.56
CA LEU A 149 -6.19 -3.52 32.34
C LEU A 149 -5.75 -3.83 33.77
N GLN A 150 -6.31 -4.85 34.42
CA GLN A 150 -5.88 -5.26 35.76
C GLN A 150 -4.43 -5.76 35.73
N GLN A 151 -4.10 -6.61 34.76
CA GLN A 151 -2.74 -7.09 34.53
C GLN A 151 -1.76 -5.93 34.28
N ALA A 152 -2.22 -4.90 33.56
CA ALA A 152 -1.42 -3.72 33.28
C ALA A 152 -1.15 -2.89 34.55
N VAL A 153 -2.19 -2.61 35.35
CA VAL A 153 -2.08 -1.83 36.59
C VAL A 153 -1.20 -2.54 37.64
N MET A 154 -1.29 -3.87 37.74
CA MET A 154 -0.41 -4.66 38.61
C MET A 154 1.07 -4.40 38.28
N GLN A 155 1.42 -4.37 37.00
CA GLN A 155 2.78 -4.10 36.55
C GLN A 155 3.23 -2.66 36.89
N PHE A 156 2.31 -1.70 36.80
CA PHE A 156 2.58 -0.29 37.13
C PHE A 156 2.72 0.00 38.63
N GLN A 157 2.52 -0.98 39.51
CA GLN A 157 2.89 -0.84 40.92
C GLN A 157 4.39 -0.57 41.08
N SER A 158 5.24 -1.04 40.16
CA SER A 158 6.64 -0.64 40.13
C SER A 158 6.77 0.80 39.61
N PRO A 159 7.32 1.73 40.41
CA PRO A 159 7.50 3.12 39.98
C PRO A 159 8.52 3.25 38.84
N SER A 160 9.40 2.26 38.68
CA SER A 160 10.41 2.24 37.61
C SER A 160 9.83 1.95 36.22
N ILE A 161 8.62 1.40 36.15
CA ILE A 161 7.95 1.04 34.90
C ILE A 161 7.12 2.24 34.45
N GLY A 162 7.44 2.76 33.28
CA GLY A 162 6.76 3.92 32.69
C GLY A 162 5.82 3.56 31.54
N ALA A 163 6.02 2.40 30.91
CA ALA A 163 5.16 1.87 29.85
C ALA A 163 5.16 0.34 29.81
N LEU A 164 4.12 -0.23 29.21
CA LEU A 164 4.05 -1.66 28.92
C LEU A 164 3.33 -1.95 27.61
N THR A 165 3.55 -3.15 27.08
CA THR A 165 2.82 -3.70 25.92
C THR A 165 2.49 -5.18 26.15
N GLY A 166 1.50 -5.69 25.44
CA GLY A 166 0.98 -7.06 25.59
C GLY A 166 1.41 -8.03 24.49
N ASN A 167 0.93 -9.26 24.62
CA ASN A 167 0.98 -10.29 23.59
C ASN A 167 0.15 -9.89 22.37
N TYR A 168 0.75 -9.88 21.19
CA TYR A 168 0.02 -9.69 19.94
C TYR A 168 -0.36 -11.05 19.33
N LEU A 169 -1.65 -11.24 19.06
CA LEU A 169 -2.23 -12.47 18.52
C LEU A 169 -3.03 -12.15 17.25
N LEU A 170 -2.97 -13.05 16.27
CA LEU A 170 -3.79 -12.94 15.05
C LEU A 170 -4.99 -13.88 15.15
N GLN A 171 -6.21 -13.36 14.98
CA GLN A 171 -7.40 -14.21 14.82
C GLN A 171 -7.30 -14.99 13.49
N ASN A 172 -7.19 -14.25 12.39
CA ASN A 172 -7.30 -14.74 11.01
C ASN A 172 -5.95 -14.88 10.28
N GLY A 173 -4.91 -15.35 10.98
CA GLY A 173 -3.57 -15.55 10.43
C GLY A 173 -3.30 -16.99 9.95
N GLY A 174 -2.54 -17.14 8.85
CA GLY A 174 -2.01 -18.44 8.44
C GLY A 174 -1.06 -19.04 9.49
N THR A 175 -0.82 -20.36 9.46
CA THR A 175 0.04 -21.05 10.44
C THR A 175 1.44 -20.44 10.55
N GLY A 176 2.04 -20.05 9.43
CA GLY A 176 3.34 -19.39 9.40
C GLY A 176 3.33 -17.97 9.99
N GLU A 177 2.24 -17.22 9.83
CA GLU A 177 2.10 -15.87 10.41
C GLU A 177 1.93 -15.93 11.92
N LYS A 178 1.12 -16.87 12.41
CA LYS A 178 0.96 -17.12 13.86
C LYS A 178 2.30 -17.49 14.51
N GLN A 179 3.07 -18.40 13.89
CA GLN A 179 4.41 -18.76 14.37
C GLN A 179 5.38 -17.57 14.37
N TYR A 180 5.33 -16.73 13.33
CA TYR A 180 6.16 -15.52 13.27
C TYR A 180 5.85 -14.57 14.42
N TRP A 181 4.58 -14.31 14.72
CA TRP A 181 4.19 -13.43 15.81
C TRP A 181 4.47 -14.02 17.19
N GLN A 182 4.32 -15.33 17.37
CA GLN A 182 4.78 -16.02 18.59
C GLN A 182 6.28 -15.81 18.81
N TRP A 183 7.09 -15.95 17.76
CA TRP A 183 8.53 -15.66 17.83
C TRP A 183 8.81 -14.19 18.16
N GLN A 184 8.07 -13.23 17.59
CA GLN A 184 8.21 -11.81 17.93
C GLN A 184 7.85 -11.52 19.39
N ASN A 185 6.80 -12.14 19.92
CA ASN A 185 6.41 -11.99 21.34
C ASN A 185 7.51 -12.55 22.26
N GLN A 186 8.12 -13.68 21.92
CA GLN A 186 9.27 -14.23 22.66
C GLN A 186 10.48 -13.28 22.65
N LEU A 187 10.77 -12.65 21.51
CA LEU A 187 11.84 -11.66 21.44
C LEU A 187 11.53 -10.44 22.32
N ARG A 188 10.29 -9.92 22.31
CA ARG A 188 9.89 -8.79 23.15
C ARG A 188 9.93 -9.12 24.64
N TYR A 189 9.52 -10.32 25.02
CA TYR A 189 9.70 -10.82 26.38
C TYR A 189 11.19 -10.82 26.77
N ALA A 190 12.06 -11.35 25.92
CA ALA A 190 13.51 -11.33 26.15
C ALA A 190 14.10 -9.91 26.21
N GLU A 191 13.62 -8.96 25.39
CA GLU A 191 13.99 -7.54 25.46
C GLU A 191 13.59 -6.91 26.80
N SER A 192 12.40 -7.25 27.30
CA SER A 192 11.89 -6.79 28.60
C SER A 192 12.78 -7.25 29.76
N GLU A 193 13.18 -8.52 29.77
CA GLU A 193 14.04 -9.08 30.83
C GLU A 193 15.46 -8.46 30.81
N LEU A 194 16.00 -8.19 29.62
CA LEU A 194 17.37 -7.67 29.47
C LEU A 194 17.51 -6.17 29.70
N GLY A 195 16.45 -5.39 29.51
CA GLY A 195 16.52 -3.95 29.68
C GLY A 195 15.18 -3.26 29.56
N SER A 196 14.68 -3.18 28.33
CA SER A 196 13.41 -2.57 27.97
C SER A 196 13.00 -3.05 26.58
N VAL A 197 11.69 -3.19 26.36
CA VAL A 197 11.11 -3.49 25.04
C VAL A 197 11.39 -2.33 24.08
N MET A 198 11.78 -2.64 22.85
CA MET A 198 12.10 -1.62 21.84
C MET A 198 10.86 -1.20 21.04
N GLY A 199 10.05 -0.34 21.67
CA GLY A 199 8.79 0.20 21.16
C GLY A 199 7.56 -0.65 21.53
N GLY A 200 6.36 -0.09 21.41
CA GLY A 200 5.09 -0.81 21.60
C GLY A 200 4.78 -1.75 20.45
N ASN A 201 3.74 -2.57 20.61
CA ASN A 201 2.98 -3.04 19.45
C ASN A 201 1.85 -2.01 19.21
N GLY A 202 1.58 -1.62 17.96
CA GLY A 202 0.51 -0.63 17.67
C GLY A 202 -0.88 -1.05 18.16
N ALA A 203 -1.07 -2.36 18.34
CA ALA A 203 -2.31 -2.97 18.80
C ALA A 203 -2.71 -2.56 20.22
N PHE A 204 -1.77 -2.60 21.18
CA PHE A 204 -1.98 -2.17 22.56
C PHE A 204 -0.66 -1.85 23.29
N TYR A 205 -0.59 -0.64 23.83
CA TYR A 205 0.40 -0.28 24.84
C TYR A 205 -0.16 0.79 25.77
N MET A 206 0.31 0.78 27.01
CA MET A 206 -0.14 1.71 28.04
C MET A 206 1.06 2.45 28.63
N VAL A 207 0.89 3.73 28.90
CA VAL A 207 1.95 4.64 29.34
C VAL A 207 1.45 5.50 30.50
N ARG A 208 2.32 5.84 31.46
CA ARG A 208 2.01 6.87 32.47
C ARG A 208 1.79 8.21 31.78
N SER A 209 0.66 8.86 32.02
CA SER A 209 0.26 10.04 31.23
C SER A 209 1.29 11.17 31.25
N HIS A 210 1.92 11.41 32.40
CA HIS A 210 2.95 12.45 32.54
C HIS A 210 4.24 12.20 31.74
N LEU A 211 4.43 10.99 31.18
CA LEU A 211 5.56 10.64 30.30
C LEU A 211 5.20 10.71 28.82
N VAL A 212 3.93 10.95 28.48
CA VAL A 212 3.45 11.05 27.10
C VAL A 212 3.72 12.45 26.55
N GLU A 213 4.73 12.55 25.68
CA GLU A 213 5.05 13.75 24.90
C GLU A 213 4.26 13.77 23.59
N THR A 214 3.93 14.96 23.08
CA THR A 214 3.42 15.11 21.72
C THR A 214 4.49 14.75 20.69
N LEU A 215 4.04 14.26 19.54
CA LEU A 215 4.90 13.80 18.47
C LEU A 215 5.06 14.87 17.38
N PRO A 216 6.26 15.00 16.78
CA PRO A 216 6.41 15.76 15.54
C PRO A 216 5.48 15.22 14.44
N GLU A 217 4.87 16.07 13.63
CA GLU A 217 3.88 15.67 12.60
C GLU A 217 4.45 14.70 11.54
N ASP A 218 5.76 14.73 11.29
CA ASP A 218 6.44 13.83 10.37
C ASP A 218 6.74 12.44 10.98
N THR A 219 6.25 12.14 12.19
CA THR A 219 6.45 10.84 12.84
C THR A 219 5.81 9.70 12.04
N ILE A 220 6.60 8.70 11.66
CA ILE A 220 6.13 7.58 10.83
C ILE A 220 5.55 6.44 11.68
N ASN A 221 6.20 6.15 12.81
CA ASN A 221 5.90 5.04 13.74
C ASN A 221 5.71 5.60 15.16
N ASP A 222 4.50 6.06 15.47
CA ASP A 222 4.10 6.62 16.77
C ASP A 222 4.22 5.60 17.90
N ASP A 223 3.77 4.36 17.65
CA ASP A 223 3.85 3.20 18.55
C ASP A 223 5.26 2.84 18.99
N PHE A 224 6.27 3.25 18.22
CA PHE A 224 7.67 3.13 18.61
C PHE A 224 8.13 4.37 19.38
N ILE A 225 7.90 5.58 18.84
CA ILE A 225 8.48 6.82 19.41
C ILE A 225 7.91 7.13 20.80
N LEU A 226 6.60 6.92 21.03
CA LEU A 226 5.97 7.20 22.32
C LEU A 226 6.58 6.38 23.47
N PRO A 227 6.67 5.04 23.38
CA PRO A 227 7.39 4.26 24.38
C PRO A 227 8.88 4.63 24.47
N MET A 228 9.56 4.93 23.36
CA MET A 228 10.96 5.34 23.45
C MET A 228 11.16 6.67 24.20
N ASN A 229 10.19 7.59 24.18
CA ASN A 229 10.20 8.79 25.02
C ASN A 229 10.09 8.45 26.52
N VAL A 230 9.41 7.37 26.88
CA VAL A 230 9.41 6.86 28.27
C VAL A 230 10.81 6.40 28.67
N LEU A 231 11.49 5.64 27.79
CA LEU A 231 12.87 5.23 28.01
C LEU A 231 13.83 6.43 28.10
N LYS A 232 13.61 7.48 27.28
CA LYS A 232 14.37 8.74 27.32
C LYS A 232 14.35 9.39 28.71
N HIS A 233 13.23 9.31 29.43
CA HIS A 233 13.07 9.79 30.80
C HIS A 233 13.64 8.85 31.88
N GLY A 234 14.25 7.72 31.49
CA GLY A 234 14.90 6.79 32.40
C GLY A 234 13.99 5.69 32.96
N TYR A 235 12.75 5.60 32.49
CA TYR A 235 11.81 4.55 32.87
C TYR A 235 11.99 3.28 32.03
N LYS A 236 11.52 2.15 32.55
CA LYS A 236 11.50 0.88 31.83
C LYS A 236 10.22 0.72 31.02
N ILE A 237 10.35 0.03 29.90
CA ILE A 237 9.23 -0.43 29.06
C ILE A 237 9.21 -1.95 29.16
N VAL A 238 8.09 -2.52 29.60
CA VAL A 238 8.01 -3.97 29.86
C VAL A 238 7.01 -4.67 28.96
N PHE A 239 7.21 -5.97 28.78
CA PHE A 239 6.30 -6.86 28.08
C PHE A 239 5.53 -7.70 29.09
N ASN A 240 4.19 -7.66 29.05
CA ASN A 240 3.36 -8.53 29.88
C ASN A 240 2.67 -9.59 29.01
N ALA A 241 3.06 -10.86 29.20
CA ALA A 241 2.53 -11.98 28.44
C ALA A 241 1.07 -12.34 28.78
N HIS A 242 0.53 -11.86 29.90
CA HIS A 242 -0.85 -12.12 30.31
C HIS A 242 -1.84 -11.16 29.64
N ILE A 243 -1.38 -10.00 29.16
CA ILE A 243 -2.20 -9.06 28.41
C ILE A 243 -2.26 -9.55 26.96
N ASN A 244 -3.40 -10.09 26.53
CA ASN A 244 -3.56 -10.54 25.15
C ASN A 244 -4.28 -9.49 24.31
N THR A 245 -3.74 -9.23 23.13
CA THR A 245 -4.32 -8.33 22.14
C THR A 245 -4.52 -9.08 20.84
N VAL A 246 -5.78 -9.24 20.42
CA VAL A 246 -6.19 -10.05 19.28
C VAL A 246 -6.53 -9.14 18.11
N GLU A 247 -5.73 -9.22 17.05
CA GLU A 247 -5.98 -8.58 15.76
C GLU A 247 -7.07 -9.34 15.00
N ILE A 248 -8.16 -8.63 14.68
CA ILE A 248 -9.30 -9.19 13.94
C ILE A 248 -9.29 -8.81 12.45
N ALA A 249 -8.54 -7.77 12.07
CA ALA A 249 -8.41 -7.38 10.68
C ALA A 249 -7.66 -8.46 9.86
N PRO A 250 -8.10 -8.76 8.62
CA PRO A 250 -7.45 -9.74 7.78
C PRO A 250 -6.08 -9.23 7.29
N THR A 251 -5.10 -10.14 7.22
CA THR A 251 -3.79 -9.81 6.68
C THR A 251 -3.88 -9.57 5.16
N SER A 252 -4.00 -8.31 4.74
CA SER A 252 -3.98 -7.97 3.31
C SER A 252 -2.56 -8.10 2.73
N GLN A 253 -2.37 -9.04 1.80
CA GLN A 253 -1.10 -9.25 1.07
C GLN A 253 -0.87 -8.22 -0.05
N SER A 254 -1.85 -7.37 -0.39
CA SER A 254 -1.86 -6.62 -1.64
C SER A 254 -1.09 -5.28 -1.64
N GLN A 255 -0.37 -4.91 -0.56
CA GLN A 255 0.44 -3.67 -0.53
C GLN A 255 1.80 -3.82 0.17
N ASP A 256 2.42 -4.99 0.07
CA ASP A 256 3.60 -5.33 0.87
C ASP A 256 4.85 -4.49 0.54
N TYR A 257 5.04 -4.06 -0.72
CA TYR A 257 6.20 -3.26 -1.12
C TYR A 257 6.19 -1.83 -0.57
N HIS A 258 5.08 -1.11 -0.70
CA HIS A 258 4.94 0.26 -0.16
C HIS A 258 5.02 0.28 1.37
N ARG A 259 4.41 -0.72 2.02
CA ARG A 259 4.53 -0.92 3.47
C ARG A 259 5.99 -1.08 3.89
N ARG A 260 6.79 -1.89 3.18
CA ARG A 260 8.22 -2.07 3.46
C ARG A 260 9.04 -0.81 3.26
N GLN A 261 8.72 0.01 2.25
CA GLN A 261 9.37 1.32 2.07
C GLN A 261 9.08 2.24 3.26
N ARG A 262 7.84 2.28 3.75
CA ARG A 262 7.48 3.04 4.96
C ARG A 262 8.22 2.52 6.19
N ILE A 263 8.31 1.20 6.37
CA ILE A 263 9.08 0.58 7.46
C ILE A 263 10.56 1.00 7.39
N GLY A 264 11.17 0.98 6.20
CA GLY A 264 12.55 1.43 6.01
C GLY A 264 12.77 2.90 6.38
N ALA A 265 11.88 3.79 5.92
CA ALA A 265 11.91 5.21 6.30
C ALA A 265 11.74 5.40 7.82
N GLY A 266 10.80 4.68 8.43
CA GLY A 266 10.56 4.67 9.87
C GLY A 266 11.79 4.21 10.65
N ASN A 267 12.44 3.11 10.25
CA ASN A 267 13.65 2.59 10.90
C ASN A 267 14.81 3.61 10.90
N LEU A 268 14.98 4.39 9.82
CA LEU A 268 15.97 5.47 9.76
C LEU A 268 15.59 6.64 10.67
N GLN A 269 14.33 7.07 10.65
CA GLN A 269 13.83 8.10 11.55
C GLN A 269 14.01 7.71 13.02
N GLN A 270 13.72 6.45 13.37
CA GLN A 270 13.92 5.88 14.71
C GLN A 270 15.40 5.96 15.12
N LEU A 271 16.33 5.56 14.26
CA LEU A 271 17.77 5.63 14.53
C LEU A 271 18.23 7.06 14.82
N ILE A 272 17.73 8.04 14.05
CA ILE A 272 18.10 9.46 14.20
C ILE A 272 17.49 10.07 15.47
N ARG A 273 16.21 9.80 15.75
CA ARG A 273 15.48 10.39 16.89
C ARG A 273 15.85 9.75 18.22
N CYS A 274 16.12 8.45 18.23
CA CYS A 274 16.49 7.71 19.43
C CYS A 274 17.99 7.72 19.72
N ARG A 275 18.77 8.63 19.11
CA ARG A 275 20.21 8.79 19.39
C ARG A 275 20.52 9.10 20.86
N PHE A 276 19.54 9.54 21.64
CA PHE A 276 19.68 9.77 23.08
C PHE A 276 20.10 8.49 23.83
N ILE A 277 19.74 7.30 23.32
CA ILE A 277 20.09 6.01 23.94
C ILE A 277 21.60 5.83 24.05
N LEU A 278 22.38 6.36 23.08
CA LEU A 278 23.84 6.32 23.10
C LEU A 278 24.46 7.01 24.32
N ARG A 279 23.69 7.86 25.01
CA ARG A 279 24.11 8.59 26.21
C ARG A 279 23.56 7.99 27.51
N GLN A 280 22.67 7.01 27.43
CA GLN A 280 22.08 6.40 28.62
C GLN A 280 23.00 5.35 29.25
N LYS A 281 22.93 5.22 30.58
CA LYS A 281 23.70 4.22 31.34
C LYS A 281 23.04 2.83 31.35
N ASN A 282 21.91 2.65 30.67
CA ASN A 282 21.27 1.35 30.52
C ASN A 282 21.93 0.57 29.36
N TYR A 283 23.00 -0.17 29.67
CA TYR A 283 23.77 -0.93 28.68
C TYR A 283 22.96 -2.04 28.00
N GLY A 284 21.98 -2.63 28.69
CA GLY A 284 21.06 -3.61 28.11
C GLY A 284 20.21 -2.98 27.00
N ALA A 285 19.56 -1.86 27.30
CA ALA A 285 18.78 -1.11 26.31
C ALA A 285 19.66 -0.57 25.15
N LEU A 286 20.88 -0.12 25.44
CA LEU A 286 21.84 0.30 24.40
C LEU A 286 22.19 -0.86 23.46
N TRP A 287 22.51 -2.03 24.01
CA TRP A 287 22.86 -3.22 23.24
C TRP A 287 21.68 -3.71 22.37
N LEU A 288 20.48 -3.79 22.95
CA LEU A 288 19.24 -4.15 22.25
C LEU A 288 18.94 -3.17 21.10
N PHE A 289 19.07 -1.87 21.36
CA PHE A 289 18.83 -0.85 20.34
C PHE A 289 19.85 -0.93 19.21
N LEU A 290 21.14 -0.97 19.51
CA LEU A 290 22.20 -1.01 18.50
C LEU A 290 22.18 -2.33 17.70
N SER A 291 22.05 -3.46 18.37
CA SER A 291 22.12 -4.78 17.73
C SER A 291 20.84 -5.14 16.97
N GLY A 292 19.68 -4.76 17.50
CA GLY A 292 18.38 -5.07 16.92
C GLY A 292 17.88 -4.01 15.94
N LYS A 293 17.82 -2.74 16.35
CA LYS A 293 17.23 -1.64 15.54
C LYS A 293 18.30 -0.94 14.70
N GLY A 294 19.43 -0.56 15.31
CA GLY A 294 20.53 0.14 14.67
C GLY A 294 21.11 -0.65 13.49
N LEU A 295 21.59 -1.86 13.74
CA LEU A 295 22.14 -2.73 12.69
C LEU A 295 21.13 -3.02 11.59
N ARG A 296 19.84 -3.23 11.92
CA ARG A 296 18.78 -3.44 10.92
C ARG A 296 18.67 -2.26 9.96
N THR A 297 18.69 -1.03 10.50
CA THR A 297 18.62 0.19 9.70
C THR A 297 19.84 0.35 8.79
N VAL A 298 21.05 0.07 9.29
CA VAL A 298 22.28 0.24 8.48
C VAL A 298 22.59 -0.96 7.57
N MET A 299 21.92 -2.10 7.76
CA MET A 299 22.21 -3.36 7.05
C MET A 299 22.18 -3.24 5.52
N PRO A 300 21.22 -2.53 4.88
CA PRO A 300 21.27 -2.36 3.43
C PRO A 300 22.56 -1.71 2.92
N PHE A 301 23.11 -0.75 3.67
CA PHE A 301 24.38 -0.10 3.32
C PHE A 301 25.57 -1.05 3.57
N ILE A 302 25.54 -1.83 4.65
CA ILE A 302 26.53 -2.88 4.94
C ILE A 302 26.58 -3.90 3.79
N LEU A 303 25.42 -4.37 3.31
CA LEU A 303 25.34 -5.35 2.22
C LEU A 303 25.87 -4.79 0.89
N ILE A 304 25.57 -3.52 0.57
CA ILE A 304 26.11 -2.86 -0.62
C ILE A 304 27.63 -2.71 -0.52
N ALA A 305 28.12 -2.20 0.61
CA ALA A 305 29.56 -2.06 0.83
C ALA A 305 30.27 -3.42 0.75
N TYR A 306 29.68 -4.46 1.36
CA TYR A 306 30.21 -5.81 1.32
C TYR A 306 30.32 -6.36 -0.11
N PHE A 307 29.30 -6.15 -0.94
CA PHE A 307 29.34 -6.53 -2.36
C PHE A 307 30.49 -5.85 -3.11
N PHE A 308 30.65 -4.53 -2.98
CA PHE A 308 31.72 -3.81 -3.67
C PHE A 308 33.12 -4.14 -3.14
N ILE A 309 33.28 -4.32 -1.82
CA ILE A 309 34.57 -4.67 -1.22
C ILE A 309 35.00 -6.08 -1.65
N THR A 310 34.07 -7.04 -1.69
CA THR A 310 34.37 -8.39 -2.16
C THR A 310 34.66 -8.42 -3.67
N LEU A 311 33.96 -7.62 -4.49
CA LEU A 311 34.30 -7.41 -5.90
C LEU A 311 35.73 -6.88 -6.06
N MET A 312 36.11 -5.83 -5.34
CA MET A 312 37.46 -5.26 -5.41
C MET A 312 38.52 -6.28 -4.97
N LEU A 313 38.26 -7.09 -3.93
CA LEU A 313 39.16 -8.18 -3.54
C LEU A 313 39.33 -9.23 -4.64
N THR A 314 38.25 -9.60 -5.34
CA THR A 314 38.30 -10.48 -6.51
C THR A 314 39.20 -9.90 -7.60
N LEU A 315 39.09 -8.60 -7.88
CA LEU A 315 39.92 -7.92 -8.88
C LEU A 315 41.40 -7.87 -8.50
N THR A 316 41.73 -7.90 -7.21
CA THR A 316 43.13 -8.03 -6.73
C THR A 316 43.67 -9.46 -6.77
N GLY A 317 42.88 -10.44 -7.25
CA GLY A 317 43.27 -11.85 -7.33
C GLY A 317 43.07 -12.64 -6.03
N SER A 318 42.34 -12.10 -5.04
CA SER A 318 42.09 -12.79 -3.78
C SER A 318 41.10 -13.95 -3.96
N ILE A 319 41.51 -15.18 -3.64
CA ILE A 319 40.65 -16.37 -3.66
C ILE A 319 39.42 -16.18 -2.75
N LEU A 320 39.63 -15.65 -1.55
CA LEU A 320 38.55 -15.36 -0.60
C LEU A 320 37.54 -14.37 -1.19
N GLY A 321 38.04 -13.30 -1.84
CA GLY A 321 37.20 -12.34 -2.57
C GLY A 321 36.34 -13.02 -3.62
N SER A 322 36.96 -13.84 -4.47
CA SER A 322 36.29 -14.56 -5.56
C SER A 322 35.17 -15.46 -5.04
N ILE A 323 35.41 -16.23 -3.99
CA ILE A 323 34.41 -17.13 -3.38
C ILE A 323 33.21 -16.32 -2.85
N LEU A 324 33.48 -15.29 -2.04
CA LEU A 324 32.43 -14.48 -1.41
C LEU A 324 31.63 -13.67 -2.43
N PHE A 325 32.29 -13.11 -3.45
CA PHE A 325 31.63 -12.35 -4.51
C PHE A 325 30.75 -13.27 -5.37
N THR A 326 31.27 -14.43 -5.79
CA THR A 326 30.52 -15.42 -6.58
C THR A 326 29.31 -15.93 -5.81
N GLY A 327 29.46 -16.22 -4.51
CA GLY A 327 28.36 -16.63 -3.65
C GLY A 327 27.25 -15.57 -3.53
N GLN A 328 27.62 -14.29 -3.45
CA GLN A 328 26.65 -13.18 -3.45
C GLN A 328 25.92 -13.06 -4.79
N CYS A 329 26.65 -13.09 -5.91
CA CYS A 329 26.05 -13.06 -7.25
C CYS A 329 25.04 -14.19 -7.42
N LEU A 330 25.42 -15.42 -7.05
CA LEU A 330 24.53 -16.58 -7.10
C LEU A 330 23.30 -16.38 -6.20
N GLY A 331 23.49 -15.93 -4.96
CA GLY A 331 22.39 -15.69 -4.01
C GLY A 331 21.39 -14.64 -4.53
N TYR A 332 21.88 -13.53 -5.08
CA TYR A 332 21.01 -12.49 -5.65
C TYR A 332 20.33 -12.95 -6.94
N SER A 333 21.02 -13.69 -7.81
CA SER A 333 20.39 -14.29 -9.00
C SER A 333 19.27 -15.27 -8.62
N LEU A 334 19.49 -16.13 -7.62
CA LEU A 334 18.46 -17.03 -7.10
C LEU A 334 17.27 -16.27 -6.50
N ALA A 335 17.52 -15.16 -5.81
CA ALA A 335 16.48 -14.29 -5.24
C ALA A 335 15.59 -13.62 -6.31
N LEU A 336 16.05 -13.50 -7.56
CA LEU A 336 15.25 -12.94 -8.65
C LEU A 336 14.34 -13.98 -9.32
N LEU A 337 14.63 -15.28 -9.20
CA LEU A 337 13.86 -16.34 -9.87
C LEU A 337 12.36 -16.32 -9.55
N PRO A 338 11.89 -16.06 -8.32
CA PRO A 338 10.44 -15.96 -8.06
C PRO A 338 9.74 -14.87 -8.87
N SER A 339 10.43 -13.76 -9.17
CA SER A 339 9.88 -12.68 -10.02
C SER A 339 9.76 -13.09 -11.50
N LEU A 340 10.47 -14.14 -11.91
CA LEU A 340 10.40 -14.76 -13.24
C LEU A 340 9.39 -15.93 -13.30
N GLY A 341 8.67 -16.19 -12.20
CA GLY A 341 7.61 -17.22 -12.14
C GLY A 341 8.03 -18.56 -11.52
N PHE A 342 9.27 -18.70 -11.05
CA PHE A 342 9.71 -19.93 -10.38
C PHE A 342 9.15 -20.04 -8.96
N LYS A 343 8.27 -21.02 -8.71
CA LYS A 343 7.59 -21.20 -7.42
C LYS A 343 8.28 -22.29 -6.59
N ASN A 344 9.22 -21.88 -5.72
CA ASN A 344 9.84 -22.75 -4.72
C ASN A 344 9.86 -22.05 -3.35
N LYS A 345 9.50 -22.75 -2.27
CA LYS A 345 9.42 -22.20 -0.91
C LYS A 345 10.70 -21.50 -0.46
N TYR A 346 11.87 -22.06 -0.76
CA TYR A 346 13.17 -21.49 -0.38
C TYR A 346 13.52 -20.27 -1.21
N LEU A 347 13.26 -20.32 -2.53
CA LEU A 347 13.45 -19.16 -3.41
C LEU A 347 12.54 -18.00 -3.01
N ILE A 348 11.27 -18.28 -2.67
CA ILE A 348 10.31 -17.27 -2.20
C ILE A 348 10.81 -16.63 -0.90
N LYS A 349 11.29 -17.41 0.06
CA LYS A 349 11.89 -16.88 1.30
C LYS A 349 13.12 -16.00 1.03
N LEU A 350 14.01 -16.45 0.15
CA LEU A 350 15.21 -15.70 -0.24
C LEU A 350 14.86 -14.40 -0.96
N HIS A 351 13.93 -14.46 -1.93
CA HIS A 351 13.39 -13.29 -2.61
C HIS A 351 12.81 -12.29 -1.63
N TYR A 352 11.95 -12.76 -0.71
CA TYR A 352 11.35 -11.92 0.31
C TYR A 352 12.39 -11.23 1.19
N PHE A 353 13.44 -11.96 1.61
CA PHE A 353 14.54 -11.41 2.39
C PHE A 353 15.30 -10.29 1.64
N VAL A 354 15.72 -10.55 0.39
CA VAL A 354 16.45 -9.56 -0.42
C VAL A 354 15.57 -8.35 -0.78
N ALA A 355 14.33 -8.60 -1.22
CA ALA A 355 13.36 -7.56 -1.57
C ALA A 355 13.05 -6.65 -0.37
N SER A 356 13.06 -7.20 0.86
CA SER A 356 12.83 -6.42 2.08
C SER A 356 13.93 -5.40 2.33
N TYR A 357 15.21 -5.79 2.22
CA TYR A 357 16.32 -4.84 2.38
C TYR A 357 16.38 -3.82 1.26
N PHE A 358 16.07 -4.23 0.02
CA PHE A 358 15.98 -3.31 -1.09
C PHE A 358 14.87 -2.26 -0.91
N ALA A 359 13.64 -2.71 -0.58
CA ALA A 359 12.53 -1.81 -0.28
C ALA A 359 12.84 -0.88 0.90
N SER A 360 13.48 -1.41 1.95
CA SER A 360 13.93 -0.62 3.11
C SER A 360 14.92 0.47 2.69
N LEU A 361 15.91 0.16 1.85
CA LEU A 361 16.87 1.13 1.32
C LEU A 361 16.19 2.25 0.55
N ILE A 362 15.28 1.91 -0.36
CA ILE A 362 14.53 2.91 -1.13
C ILE A 362 13.71 3.80 -0.18
N GLY A 363 13.07 3.23 0.83
CA GLY A 363 12.38 3.97 1.89
C GLY A 363 13.28 4.98 2.61
N MET A 364 14.46 4.54 3.02
CA MET A 364 15.46 5.40 3.68
C MET A 364 15.96 6.53 2.78
N LEU A 365 16.27 6.25 1.51
CA LEU A 365 16.72 7.28 0.56
C LEU A 365 15.62 8.34 0.33
N ARG A 366 14.36 7.90 0.20
CA ARG A 366 13.21 8.81 0.08
C ARG A 366 13.01 9.67 1.32
N TYR A 367 13.22 9.11 2.51
CA TYR A 367 13.21 9.85 3.77
C TYR A 367 14.27 10.96 3.78
N SER A 368 15.51 10.64 3.40
CA SER A 368 16.62 11.60 3.35
C SER A 368 16.38 12.76 2.37
N VAL A 369 15.69 12.51 1.25
CA VAL A 369 15.30 13.54 0.27
C VAL A 369 14.04 14.33 0.72
N GLY A 370 13.46 14.00 1.87
CA GLY A 370 12.36 14.75 2.48
C GLY A 370 10.97 14.35 2.00
N GLN A 371 10.81 13.22 1.31
CA GLN A 371 9.49 12.75 0.84
C GLN A 371 8.53 12.37 1.98
N PHE A 372 9.05 12.15 3.18
CA PHE A 372 8.28 11.83 4.40
C PHE A 372 8.22 12.99 5.41
N LYS A 373 8.76 14.18 5.07
CA LYS A 373 8.77 15.36 5.97
C LYS A 373 7.42 16.07 6.08
N ARG A 374 6.47 15.74 5.21
CA ARG A 374 5.09 16.21 5.31
C ARG A 374 4.29 15.02 5.79
N GLY A 375 3.63 15.17 6.94
CA GLY A 375 2.59 14.22 7.38
C GLY A 375 1.64 13.93 6.22
N TRP A 376 1.04 12.73 6.23
CA TRP A 376 0.11 12.20 5.21
C TRP A 376 -0.18 13.22 4.11
N ARG A 377 0.49 13.08 2.96
CA ARG A 377 0.00 13.80 1.79
C ARG A 377 -1.42 13.30 1.58
N HIS A 378 -2.38 14.21 1.73
CA HIS A 378 -3.51 14.26 0.83
C HIS A 378 -2.90 13.97 -0.54
N ILE A 379 -3.12 12.77 -1.07
CA ILE A 379 -3.07 12.61 -2.51
C ILE A 379 -4.20 13.55 -2.90
N PRO A 380 -3.94 14.72 -3.50
CA PRO A 380 -5.04 15.56 -3.98
C PRO A 380 -6.02 14.63 -4.72
N PRO A 381 -7.35 14.92 -4.72
CA PRO A 381 -8.20 14.22 -5.67
C PRO A 381 -7.45 14.26 -6.99
N ILE A 382 -7.25 13.10 -7.62
CA ILE A 382 -6.18 12.96 -8.60
C ILE A 382 -6.58 13.80 -9.82
N ASP A 383 -6.23 15.08 -9.78
CA ASP A 383 -6.54 16.06 -10.82
C ASP A 383 -5.77 15.68 -12.08
N SER A 384 -4.73 14.85 -11.93
CA SER A 384 -3.94 14.29 -13.02
C SER A 384 -3.23 13.01 -12.57
N TYR A 385 -3.71 11.83 -13.00
CA TYR A 385 -3.03 10.53 -12.79
C TYR A 385 -1.66 10.43 -13.51
N GLN A 386 -1.31 11.45 -14.29
CA GLN A 386 -0.18 11.45 -15.20
C GLN A 386 0.78 12.59 -14.84
N PRO A 387 2.03 12.29 -14.44
CA PRO A 387 3.09 13.29 -14.44
C PRO A 387 3.16 13.97 -15.81
N GLN A 388 3.36 15.30 -15.84
CA GLN A 388 3.42 16.08 -17.08
C GLN A 388 4.43 15.51 -18.09
N ILE A 389 5.55 14.96 -17.59
CA ILE A 389 6.57 14.29 -18.40
C ILE A 389 5.99 13.04 -19.09
N THR A 390 5.26 12.19 -18.36
CA THR A 390 4.62 11.00 -18.95
C THR A 390 3.61 11.39 -20.02
N SER A 391 2.77 12.40 -19.72
CA SER A 391 1.75 12.87 -20.66
C SER A 391 2.38 13.44 -21.94
N GLY A 392 3.44 14.24 -21.81
CA GLY A 392 4.20 14.79 -22.93
C GLY A 392 4.88 13.71 -23.78
N CYS A 393 5.59 12.76 -23.15
CA CYS A 393 6.22 11.64 -23.86
C CYS A 393 5.20 10.75 -24.57
N LYS A 394 4.07 10.45 -23.91
CA LYS A 394 2.97 9.70 -24.50
C LYS A 394 2.37 10.41 -25.70
N ARG A 395 2.14 11.72 -25.58
CA ARG A 395 1.61 12.53 -26.67
C ARG A 395 2.55 12.56 -27.88
N LEU A 396 3.85 12.71 -27.66
CA LEU A 396 4.84 12.66 -28.73
C LEU A 396 4.82 11.30 -29.44
N CYS A 397 4.77 10.20 -28.67
CA CYS A 397 4.69 8.84 -29.20
C CYS A 397 3.42 8.64 -30.04
N ASP A 398 2.26 9.08 -29.53
CA ASP A 398 0.97 9.01 -30.23
C ASP A 398 1.01 9.73 -31.58
N ILE A 399 1.60 10.92 -31.64
CA ILE A 399 1.72 11.71 -32.88
C ILE A 399 2.63 10.98 -33.87
N VAL A 400 3.84 10.58 -33.45
CA VAL A 400 4.82 9.93 -34.32
C VAL A 400 4.27 8.64 -34.91
N LEU A 401 3.72 7.77 -34.07
CA LEU A 401 3.17 6.48 -34.52
C LEU A 401 1.90 6.65 -35.37
N SER A 402 1.06 7.64 -35.10
CA SER A 402 -0.12 7.92 -35.93
C SER A 402 0.25 8.48 -37.30
N LEU A 403 1.27 9.35 -37.39
CA LEU A 403 1.79 9.86 -38.65
C LEU A 403 2.38 8.73 -39.51
N LEU A 404 3.17 7.83 -38.88
CA LEU A 404 3.70 6.65 -39.56
C LEU A 404 2.56 5.75 -40.06
N GLY A 405 1.56 5.47 -39.21
CA GLY A 405 0.40 4.66 -39.57
C GLY A 405 -0.42 5.25 -40.72
N LEU A 406 -0.65 6.57 -40.72
CA LEU A 406 -1.32 7.27 -41.82
C LEU A 406 -0.47 7.25 -43.08
N GLY A 407 0.83 7.58 -43.01
CA GLY A 407 1.73 7.59 -44.17
C GLY A 407 1.79 6.24 -44.89
N LEU A 408 1.82 5.15 -44.12
CA LEU A 408 1.81 3.79 -44.67
C LEU A 408 0.48 3.38 -45.30
N THR A 409 -0.65 3.91 -44.80
CA THR A 409 -1.98 3.41 -45.19
C THR A 409 -2.68 4.31 -46.19
N LEU A 410 -2.39 5.61 -46.21
CA LEU A 410 -3.04 6.63 -47.05
C LEU A 410 -3.08 6.27 -48.55
N PRO A 411 -2.02 5.71 -49.17
CA PRO A 411 -2.05 5.31 -50.58
C PRO A 411 -3.13 4.27 -50.90
N PHE A 412 -3.55 3.46 -49.92
CA PHE A 412 -4.55 2.41 -50.09
C PHE A 412 -5.98 2.88 -49.84
N TRP A 413 -6.18 4.07 -49.28
CA TRP A 413 -7.52 4.59 -48.95
C TRP A 413 -8.44 4.74 -50.18
N PRO A 414 -8.00 5.19 -51.36
CA PRO A 414 -8.85 5.23 -52.56
C PRO A 414 -9.39 3.86 -52.97
N LEU A 415 -8.57 2.81 -52.84
CA LEU A 415 -8.97 1.42 -53.15
C LEU A 415 -10.01 0.91 -52.14
N ILE A 416 -9.80 1.19 -50.85
CA ILE A 416 -10.75 0.85 -49.79
C ILE A 416 -12.08 1.60 -49.99
N ALA A 417 -12.01 2.90 -50.33
CA ALA A 417 -13.17 3.74 -50.58
C ALA A 417 -14.03 3.21 -51.74
N LEU A 418 -13.38 2.80 -52.84
CA LEU A 418 -14.01 2.22 -54.00
C LEU A 418 -14.64 0.85 -53.69
N ALA A 419 -13.95 -0.02 -52.94
CA ALA A 419 -14.51 -1.29 -52.47
C ALA A 419 -15.76 -1.10 -51.60
N ILE A 420 -15.76 -0.10 -50.71
CA ILE A 420 -16.92 0.24 -49.87
C ILE A 420 -18.10 0.77 -50.71
N LYS A 421 -17.82 1.60 -51.72
CA LYS A 421 -18.83 2.19 -52.62
C LYS A 421 -19.47 1.16 -53.55
N PHE A 422 -18.71 0.18 -54.04
CA PHE A 422 -19.27 -0.90 -54.86
C PHE A 422 -20.11 -1.88 -54.06
N ASN A 423 -19.81 -2.09 -52.78
CA ASN A 423 -20.58 -3.01 -51.95
C ASN A 423 -21.90 -2.41 -51.43
N SER A 424 -21.92 -1.10 -51.13
CA SER A 424 -23.16 -0.45 -50.68
C SER A 424 -23.19 1.06 -50.97
N LYS A 425 -24.39 1.62 -51.18
CA LYS A 425 -24.60 3.08 -51.32
C LYS A 425 -24.34 3.82 -49.98
N GLY A 426 -24.04 5.12 -50.04
CA GLY A 426 -23.80 6.02 -48.88
C GLY A 426 -22.36 6.55 -48.75
N PRO A 427 -21.98 7.20 -47.62
CA PRO A 427 -20.65 7.77 -47.38
C PRO A 427 -19.55 6.74 -47.04
N VAL A 428 -18.30 6.99 -47.45
CA VAL A 428 -17.16 6.07 -47.20
C VAL A 428 -16.80 6.00 -45.72
N PHE A 429 -16.76 7.16 -45.06
CA PHE A 429 -16.48 7.23 -43.64
C PHE A 429 -17.76 7.12 -42.82
N TYR A 430 -17.64 6.40 -41.71
CA TYR A 430 -18.62 6.36 -40.64
C TYR A 430 -18.15 7.28 -39.51
N ARG A 431 -19.08 8.09 -39.00
CA ARG A 431 -18.86 8.98 -37.86
C ARG A 431 -19.87 8.70 -36.77
N GLN A 432 -19.43 8.71 -35.52
CA GLN A 432 -20.29 8.50 -34.36
C GLN A 432 -19.76 9.27 -33.15
N LEU A 433 -20.67 9.89 -32.41
CA LEU A 433 -20.35 10.59 -31.17
C LEU A 433 -19.92 9.60 -30.09
N ARG A 434 -18.86 9.96 -29.37
CA ARG A 434 -18.27 9.16 -28.30
C ARG A 434 -17.85 10.03 -27.13
N VAL A 435 -17.83 9.42 -25.95
CA VAL A 435 -17.28 10.01 -24.74
C VAL A 435 -15.76 10.06 -24.85
N GLY A 436 -15.23 11.27 -24.71
CA GLY A 436 -13.83 11.65 -24.73
C GLY A 436 -13.18 11.55 -23.36
N LYS A 437 -12.23 12.46 -23.11
CA LYS A 437 -11.64 12.63 -21.78
C LYS A 437 -12.71 13.18 -20.83
N ILE A 438 -12.75 12.63 -19.62
CA ILE A 438 -13.59 13.14 -18.53
C ILE A 438 -12.68 13.89 -17.55
N GLU A 439 -13.03 15.13 -17.25
CA GLU A 439 -12.42 15.94 -16.18
C GLU A 439 -13.46 16.17 -15.07
N GLN A 440 -13.07 16.82 -13.98
CA GLN A 440 -13.94 16.99 -12.81
C GLN A 440 -15.26 17.72 -13.13
N GLU A 441 -15.20 18.71 -14.02
CA GLU A 441 -16.34 19.57 -14.34
C GLU A 441 -16.82 19.41 -15.79
N THR A 442 -16.06 18.70 -16.63
CA THR A 442 -16.31 18.63 -18.08
C THR A 442 -16.20 17.21 -18.60
N VAL A 443 -17.04 16.88 -19.57
CA VAL A 443 -16.97 15.64 -20.34
C VAL A 443 -16.79 16.01 -21.80
N ASP A 444 -15.64 15.68 -22.37
CA ASP A 444 -15.41 15.90 -23.79
C ASP A 444 -16.25 14.92 -24.62
N LEU A 445 -16.83 15.43 -25.71
CA LEU A 445 -17.49 14.59 -26.72
C LEU A 445 -16.81 14.80 -28.06
N PHE A 446 -16.57 13.72 -28.79
CA PHE A 446 -15.92 13.79 -30.09
C PHE A 446 -16.50 12.76 -31.07
N GLU A 447 -16.34 13.02 -32.37
CA GLU A 447 -16.72 12.08 -33.42
C GLU A 447 -15.57 11.14 -33.76
N ILE A 448 -15.74 9.84 -33.54
CA ILE A 448 -14.81 8.83 -34.08
C ILE A 448 -14.94 8.75 -35.59
N ILE A 449 -13.82 8.61 -36.30
CA ILE A 449 -13.79 8.43 -37.76
C ILE A 449 -13.37 7.00 -38.08
N LYS A 450 -14.20 6.25 -38.79
CA LYS A 450 -13.89 4.88 -39.26
C LYS A 450 -14.24 4.70 -40.72
N PHE A 451 -13.71 3.68 -41.38
CA PHE A 451 -14.29 3.22 -42.64
C PHE A 451 -15.65 2.55 -42.37
N ARG A 452 -16.61 2.79 -43.27
CA ARG A 452 -17.94 2.19 -43.15
C ARG A 452 -17.88 0.68 -43.41
N THR A 453 -18.32 -0.10 -42.42
CA THR A 453 -18.35 -1.56 -42.47
C THR A 453 -19.77 -2.15 -42.42
N MET A 454 -20.80 -1.31 -42.24
CA MET A 454 -22.21 -1.72 -42.20
C MET A 454 -23.02 -1.08 -43.34
N TYR A 455 -24.13 -1.72 -43.72
CA TYR A 455 -25.08 -1.15 -44.67
C TYR A 455 -25.63 0.19 -44.17
N HIS A 456 -25.74 1.17 -45.06
CA HIS A 456 -26.26 2.48 -44.74
C HIS A 456 -27.79 2.40 -44.57
N SER A 457 -28.27 2.73 -43.38
CA SER A 457 -29.70 2.84 -43.05
C SER A 457 -29.87 3.95 -42.03
N GLU A 458 -30.84 4.84 -42.23
CA GLU A 458 -31.20 5.89 -41.29
C GLU A 458 -31.66 5.31 -39.93
N LYS A 459 -32.29 4.11 -39.94
CA LYS A 459 -32.71 3.39 -38.72
C LYS A 459 -31.55 2.77 -37.94
N ASN A 460 -30.42 2.46 -38.58
CA ASN A 460 -29.26 1.85 -37.91
C ASN A 460 -28.52 2.83 -36.97
N GLN A 461 -28.78 4.13 -37.06
CA GLN A 461 -28.26 5.11 -36.10
C GLN A 461 -28.96 5.03 -34.73
N ALA A 462 -30.20 4.53 -34.68
CA ALA A 462 -31.01 4.44 -33.47
C ALA A 462 -30.98 3.05 -32.79
N ASP A 463 -30.30 2.07 -33.38
CA ASP A 463 -30.26 0.71 -32.83
C ASP A 463 -29.22 0.63 -31.69
N LEU A 464 -29.73 0.66 -30.46
CA LEU A 464 -28.98 0.66 -29.19
C LEU A 464 -28.35 -0.69 -28.84
N SER A 465 -28.59 -1.73 -29.65
CA SER A 465 -28.08 -3.07 -29.39
C SER A 465 -26.57 -3.19 -29.68
N TRP A 466 -25.88 -3.94 -28.81
CA TRP A 466 -24.48 -4.31 -29.00
C TRP A 466 -24.33 -5.10 -30.30
N ALA A 467 -23.21 -4.91 -30.99
CA ALA A 467 -22.94 -5.69 -32.20
C ALA A 467 -22.77 -7.16 -31.82
N LYS A 468 -23.70 -8.01 -32.25
CA LYS A 468 -23.65 -9.46 -32.00
C LYS A 468 -22.58 -10.11 -32.89
N LYS A 469 -22.06 -11.26 -32.46
CA LYS A 469 -21.20 -12.10 -33.30
C LYS A 469 -21.94 -12.48 -34.59
N ALA A 470 -21.32 -12.24 -35.75
CA ALA A 470 -21.93 -12.39 -37.08
C ALA A 470 -23.17 -11.50 -37.35
N ASP A 471 -23.09 -10.22 -36.99
CA ASP A 471 -24.15 -9.23 -37.22
C ASP A 471 -24.53 -9.11 -38.73
N PRO A 472 -25.82 -9.29 -39.10
CA PRO A 472 -26.28 -9.24 -40.49
C PRO A 472 -26.16 -7.84 -41.11
N ARG A 473 -25.97 -6.79 -40.29
CA ARG A 473 -25.80 -5.41 -40.77
C ARG A 473 -24.43 -5.17 -41.41
N VAL A 474 -23.47 -6.08 -41.26
CA VAL A 474 -22.09 -5.94 -41.76
C VAL A 474 -21.97 -6.37 -43.22
N THR A 475 -21.37 -5.54 -44.08
CA THR A 475 -21.16 -5.85 -45.50
C THR A 475 -20.03 -6.87 -45.67
N SER A 476 -19.94 -7.53 -46.84
CA SER A 476 -18.86 -8.51 -47.11
C SER A 476 -17.46 -7.89 -47.04
N VAL A 477 -17.27 -6.70 -47.62
CA VAL A 477 -16.03 -5.91 -47.52
C VAL A 477 -15.85 -5.41 -46.08
N GLY A 478 -16.94 -5.01 -45.42
CA GLY A 478 -16.91 -4.56 -44.03
C GLY A 478 -16.43 -5.63 -43.06
N ARG A 479 -16.73 -6.91 -43.32
CA ARG A 479 -16.24 -8.05 -42.55
C ARG A 479 -14.72 -8.15 -42.64
N PHE A 480 -14.16 -8.10 -43.85
CA PHE A 480 -12.71 -8.10 -44.05
C PHE A 480 -12.02 -6.90 -43.35
N LEU A 481 -12.61 -5.70 -43.47
CA LEU A 481 -12.06 -4.50 -42.83
C LEU A 481 -12.07 -4.60 -41.29
N ARG A 482 -13.09 -5.23 -40.70
CA ARG A 482 -13.17 -5.48 -39.25
C ARG A 482 -12.20 -6.55 -38.78
N ASP A 483 -12.08 -7.65 -39.52
CA ASP A 483 -11.19 -8.77 -39.20
C ASP A 483 -9.72 -8.32 -39.16
N THR A 484 -9.37 -7.40 -40.06
CA THR A 484 -8.03 -6.82 -40.18
C THR A 484 -7.84 -5.54 -39.38
N ARG A 485 -8.90 -5.02 -38.73
CA ARG A 485 -8.95 -3.70 -38.06
C ARG A 485 -8.56 -2.51 -38.95
N ILE A 486 -8.57 -2.70 -40.27
CA ILE A 486 -8.33 -1.63 -41.24
C ILE A 486 -9.43 -0.57 -41.14
N ASP A 487 -10.63 -0.96 -40.73
CA ASP A 487 -11.75 -0.03 -40.52
C ASP A 487 -11.46 1.06 -39.48
N GLU A 488 -10.57 0.79 -38.54
CA GLU A 488 -10.24 1.67 -37.43
C GLU A 488 -9.09 2.64 -37.71
N ILE A 489 -8.34 2.45 -38.80
CA ILE A 489 -7.17 3.27 -39.18
C ILE A 489 -7.48 4.77 -39.31
N PRO A 490 -8.64 5.21 -39.84
CA PRO A 490 -8.95 6.64 -39.90
C PRO A 490 -8.98 7.34 -38.53
N GLN A 491 -9.07 6.61 -37.41
CA GLN A 491 -8.98 7.17 -36.06
C GLN A 491 -7.59 7.73 -35.72
N PHE A 492 -6.54 7.42 -36.49
CA PHE A 492 -5.27 8.14 -36.37
C PHE A 492 -5.45 9.65 -36.57
N ILE A 493 -6.46 10.09 -37.34
CA ILE A 493 -6.81 11.51 -37.44
C ILE A 493 -7.32 12.04 -36.09
N ASN A 494 -8.16 11.29 -35.37
CA ASN A 494 -8.62 11.66 -34.02
C ASN A 494 -7.46 11.71 -33.03
N VAL A 495 -6.50 10.78 -33.15
CA VAL A 495 -5.28 10.82 -32.33
C VAL A 495 -4.49 12.10 -32.63
N LEU A 496 -4.28 12.45 -33.90
CA LEU A 496 -3.56 13.68 -34.25
C LEU A 496 -4.27 14.95 -33.78
N ARG A 497 -5.60 15.02 -33.86
CA ARG A 497 -6.40 16.14 -33.31
C ARG A 497 -6.31 16.27 -31.80
N GLY A 498 -6.00 15.17 -31.12
CA GLY A 498 -5.91 15.13 -29.67
C GLY A 498 -7.17 14.64 -28.97
N ASP A 499 -8.20 14.23 -29.72
CA ASP A 499 -9.43 13.63 -29.20
C ASP A 499 -9.17 12.26 -28.57
N MET A 500 -8.16 11.54 -29.09
CA MET A 500 -7.80 10.17 -28.69
C MET A 500 -6.28 10.02 -28.47
N SER A 501 -5.91 8.91 -27.83
CA SER A 501 -4.57 8.35 -27.79
C SER A 501 -4.52 7.04 -28.58
N LEU A 502 -3.34 6.55 -28.96
CA LEU A 502 -3.24 5.22 -29.56
C LEU A 502 -3.63 4.13 -28.57
N ILE A 503 -3.21 4.30 -27.32
CA ILE A 503 -3.42 3.33 -26.24
C ILE A 503 -4.12 4.01 -25.08
N GLY A 504 -5.25 3.46 -24.67
CA GLY A 504 -6.09 3.99 -23.61
C GLY A 504 -7.41 3.23 -23.50
N PRO A 505 -8.26 3.55 -22.50
CA PRO A 505 -9.59 2.96 -22.38
C PRO A 505 -10.42 3.20 -23.65
N ARG A 506 -11.16 2.19 -24.11
CA ARG A 506 -11.93 2.34 -25.36
C ARG A 506 -13.10 3.32 -25.15
N PRO A 507 -13.33 4.26 -26.09
CA PRO A 507 -14.41 5.25 -25.95
C PRO A 507 -15.79 4.63 -26.17
N GLU A 508 -16.74 4.95 -25.29
CA GLU A 508 -18.11 4.46 -25.38
C GLU A 508 -19.11 5.50 -25.89
N ARG A 509 -20.29 5.02 -26.27
CA ARG A 509 -21.40 5.88 -26.70
C ARG A 509 -21.99 6.59 -25.47
N PRO A 510 -22.26 7.90 -25.52
CA PRO A 510 -22.83 8.63 -24.39
C PRO A 510 -24.10 7.99 -23.83
N GLU A 511 -24.96 7.45 -24.70
CA GLU A 511 -26.22 6.82 -24.33
C GLU A 511 -26.01 5.51 -23.55
N LEU A 512 -24.97 4.75 -23.89
CA LEU A 512 -24.61 3.52 -23.16
C LEU A 512 -23.93 3.84 -21.83
N CYS A 513 -23.14 4.91 -21.77
CA CYS A 513 -22.49 5.33 -20.54
C CYS A 513 -23.49 5.66 -19.43
N GLY A 514 -24.61 6.32 -19.74
CA GLY A 514 -25.66 6.60 -18.75
C GLY A 514 -26.27 5.32 -18.15
N SER A 515 -26.65 4.38 -19.01
CA SER A 515 -27.19 3.08 -18.57
C SER A 515 -26.17 2.26 -17.77
N LEU A 516 -24.90 2.27 -18.17
CA LEU A 516 -23.84 1.54 -17.48
C LEU A 516 -23.46 2.18 -16.14
N GLN A 517 -23.45 3.52 -16.05
CA GLN A 517 -23.25 4.23 -14.78
C GLN A 517 -24.35 3.91 -13.76
N ASN A 518 -25.60 3.80 -14.22
CA ASN A 518 -26.71 3.42 -13.35
C ASN A 518 -26.63 1.96 -12.87
N ALA A 519 -26.07 1.06 -13.70
CA ALA A 519 -25.93 -0.36 -13.38
C ALA A 519 -24.67 -0.69 -12.58
N LEU A 520 -23.58 0.07 -12.79
CA LEU A 520 -22.27 -0.13 -12.17
C LEU A 520 -21.78 1.21 -11.59
N PRO A 521 -21.74 1.33 -10.25
CA PRO A 521 -21.16 2.49 -9.60
C PRO A 521 -19.74 2.77 -10.12
N PHE A 522 -19.41 4.05 -10.29
CA PHE A 522 -18.09 4.52 -10.71
C PHE A 522 -17.66 4.11 -12.14
N TYR A 523 -18.59 3.65 -12.99
CA TYR A 523 -18.28 3.27 -14.37
C TYR A 523 -17.60 4.39 -15.18
N LEU A 524 -18.03 5.64 -15.03
CA LEU A 524 -17.45 6.80 -15.71
C LEU A 524 -16.05 7.15 -15.19
N GLU A 525 -15.76 6.85 -13.92
CA GLU A 525 -14.47 7.18 -13.28
C GLU A 525 -13.31 6.39 -13.86
N ARG A 526 -13.57 5.24 -14.50
CA ARG A 526 -12.55 4.42 -15.19
C ARG A 526 -11.79 5.20 -16.28
N THR A 527 -12.38 6.26 -16.82
CA THR A 527 -11.79 7.12 -17.87
C THR A 527 -11.43 8.53 -17.37
N ALA A 528 -11.58 8.80 -16.08
CA ALA A 528 -11.29 10.11 -15.50
C ALA A 528 -9.82 10.52 -15.73
N GLY A 529 -9.60 11.68 -16.34
CA GLY A 529 -8.29 12.22 -16.67
C GLY A 529 -7.55 11.50 -17.81
N LEU A 530 -8.16 10.52 -18.47
CA LEU A 530 -7.52 9.70 -19.51
C LEU A 530 -8.11 9.98 -20.88
N LYS A 531 -7.24 10.10 -21.89
CA LYS A 531 -7.70 10.12 -23.29
C LYS A 531 -8.11 8.70 -23.72
N PRO A 532 -9.25 8.56 -24.42
CA PRO A 532 -9.65 7.27 -24.93
C PRO A 532 -8.66 6.73 -25.97
N GLY A 533 -8.51 5.41 -26.00
CA GLY A 533 -7.58 4.69 -26.86
C GLY A 533 -8.20 4.08 -28.10
N LEU A 534 -7.40 3.94 -29.16
CA LEU A 534 -7.72 3.07 -30.29
C LEU A 534 -7.73 1.59 -29.88
N THR A 535 -6.73 1.21 -29.09
CA THR A 535 -6.63 -0.08 -28.39
C THR A 535 -6.41 0.17 -26.89
N GLY A 536 -6.72 -0.82 -26.07
CA GLY A 536 -6.65 -0.68 -24.61
C GLY A 536 -6.36 -2.00 -23.91
N LEU A 537 -5.97 -1.91 -22.64
CA LEU A 537 -5.60 -3.08 -21.85
C LEU A 537 -6.77 -4.05 -21.70
N ALA A 538 -7.99 -3.56 -21.49
CA ALA A 538 -9.19 -4.38 -21.45
C ALA A 538 -9.40 -5.11 -22.79
N GLN A 539 -9.29 -4.39 -23.92
CA GLN A 539 -9.54 -4.91 -25.26
C GLN A 539 -8.62 -6.09 -25.63
N VAL A 540 -7.36 -6.08 -25.17
CA VAL A 540 -6.39 -7.14 -25.47
C VAL A 540 -6.41 -8.33 -24.50
N ASN A 541 -7.09 -8.20 -23.35
CA ASN A 541 -7.17 -9.26 -22.33
C ASN A 541 -8.56 -9.88 -22.20
N HIS A 542 -9.63 -9.12 -22.44
CA HIS A 542 -11.00 -9.52 -22.11
C HIS A 542 -11.92 -9.69 -23.34
N GLY A 543 -11.57 -9.13 -24.51
CA GLY A 543 -12.39 -9.25 -25.72
C GLY A 543 -13.60 -8.31 -25.74
N TYR A 544 -14.74 -8.75 -26.29
CA TYR A 544 -15.98 -7.97 -26.35
C TYR A 544 -16.83 -8.20 -25.11
N ASP A 545 -17.37 -7.13 -24.52
CA ASP A 545 -18.30 -7.27 -23.41
C ASP A 545 -19.66 -7.77 -23.94
N ASN A 546 -20.28 -8.73 -23.26
CA ASN A 546 -21.61 -9.26 -23.60
C ASN A 546 -22.56 -9.25 -22.39
N THR A 547 -22.00 -9.17 -21.18
CA THR A 547 -22.69 -9.16 -19.89
C THR A 547 -22.25 -7.98 -19.02
N ILE A 548 -22.96 -7.71 -17.92
CA ILE A 548 -22.59 -6.65 -16.97
C ILE A 548 -21.29 -7.03 -16.25
N GLU A 549 -21.08 -8.31 -15.99
CA GLU A 549 -19.87 -8.87 -15.38
C GLU A 549 -18.63 -8.60 -16.26
N ASP A 550 -18.75 -8.77 -17.57
CA ASP A 550 -17.67 -8.44 -18.52
C ASP A 550 -17.27 -6.96 -18.43
N VAL A 551 -18.26 -6.07 -18.27
CA VAL A 551 -18.03 -4.63 -18.13
C VAL A 551 -17.35 -4.31 -16.79
N LYS A 552 -17.67 -5.06 -15.72
CA LYS A 552 -17.00 -4.95 -14.42
C LYS A 552 -15.52 -5.35 -14.49
N GLU A 553 -15.19 -6.42 -15.21
CA GLU A 553 -13.78 -6.78 -15.43
C GLU A 553 -13.03 -5.73 -16.26
N LYS A 554 -13.67 -5.18 -17.29
CA LYS A 554 -13.14 -4.07 -18.11
C LYS A 554 -12.77 -2.85 -17.26
N ILE A 555 -13.61 -2.46 -16.29
CA ILE A 555 -13.29 -1.37 -15.35
C ILE A 555 -11.97 -1.64 -14.62
N GLY A 556 -11.77 -2.87 -14.12
CA GLY A 556 -10.53 -3.26 -13.45
C GLY A 556 -9.29 -3.12 -14.34
N TRP A 557 -9.40 -3.51 -15.61
CA TRP A 557 -8.32 -3.35 -16.59
C TRP A 557 -8.03 -1.89 -16.93
N ASP A 558 -9.07 -1.05 -17.05
CA ASP A 558 -8.92 0.37 -17.35
C ASP A 558 -8.24 1.10 -16.17
N HIS A 559 -8.60 0.80 -14.93
CA HIS A 559 -7.88 1.31 -13.75
C HIS A 559 -6.44 0.80 -13.67
N ALA A 560 -6.20 -0.49 -13.96
CA ALA A 560 -4.84 -1.04 -13.99
C ALA A 560 -3.97 -0.33 -15.02
N TYR A 561 -4.53 0.06 -16.17
CA TYR A 561 -3.85 0.89 -17.15
C TYR A 561 -3.56 2.29 -16.60
N ALA A 562 -4.56 2.96 -15.99
CA ALA A 562 -4.42 4.30 -15.42
C ALA A 562 -3.24 4.40 -14.44
N VAL A 563 -3.08 3.42 -13.56
CA VAL A 563 -2.00 3.36 -12.56
C VAL A 563 -0.62 3.33 -13.22
N THR A 564 -0.48 2.71 -14.39
CA THR A 564 0.83 2.61 -15.08
C THR A 564 1.32 3.95 -15.64
N LEU A 565 0.42 4.93 -15.80
CA LEU A 565 0.77 6.26 -16.30
C LEU A 565 1.43 7.14 -15.23
N GLY A 566 1.49 6.68 -13.97
CA GLY A 566 2.18 7.35 -12.88
C GLY A 566 3.71 7.43 -13.04
N SER A 567 4.30 6.70 -14.00
CA SER A 567 5.74 6.71 -14.28
C SER A 567 6.02 6.55 -15.78
N PRO A 568 6.95 7.33 -16.38
CA PRO A 568 7.30 7.20 -17.80
C PRO A 568 7.76 5.80 -18.21
N TRP A 569 8.50 5.12 -17.34
CA TRP A 569 9.00 3.77 -17.62
C TRP A 569 7.89 2.71 -17.56
N GLN A 570 6.97 2.83 -16.60
CA GLN A 570 5.84 1.91 -16.47
C GLN A 570 4.85 2.09 -17.62
N TRP A 571 4.57 3.34 -17.99
CA TRP A 571 3.79 3.69 -19.18
C TRP A 571 4.40 3.04 -20.42
N LEU A 572 5.68 3.28 -20.71
CA LEU A 572 6.33 2.75 -21.90
C LEU A 572 6.25 1.22 -21.97
N LYS A 573 6.50 0.54 -20.85
CA LYS A 573 6.39 -0.92 -20.75
C LYS A 573 4.96 -1.41 -21.01
N MET A 574 3.96 -0.73 -20.43
CA MET A 574 2.56 -1.10 -20.59
C MET A 574 2.07 -0.86 -22.02
N ASP A 575 2.35 0.30 -22.60
CA ASP A 575 1.99 0.63 -23.99
C ASP A 575 2.68 -0.34 -24.98
N THR A 576 3.95 -0.68 -24.77
CA THR A 576 4.65 -1.69 -25.59
C THR A 576 3.99 -3.06 -25.47
N TYR A 577 3.61 -3.47 -24.26
CA TYR A 577 2.91 -4.74 -24.04
C TYR A 577 1.55 -4.79 -24.75
N ILE A 578 0.74 -3.72 -24.63
CA ILE A 578 -0.57 -3.62 -25.27
C ILE A 578 -0.41 -3.61 -26.79
N LEU A 579 0.59 -2.90 -27.33
CA LEU A 579 0.88 -2.88 -28.77
C LEU A 579 1.21 -4.28 -29.31
N ILE A 580 2.14 -4.99 -28.66
CA ILE A 580 2.52 -6.36 -29.05
C ILE A 580 1.32 -7.30 -28.99
N LYS A 581 0.51 -7.23 -27.93
CA LYS A 581 -0.71 -8.03 -27.82
C LYS A 581 -1.74 -7.66 -28.89
N THR A 582 -1.90 -6.38 -29.22
CA THR A 582 -2.82 -5.92 -30.26
C THR A 582 -2.44 -6.53 -31.61
N ILE A 583 -1.15 -6.49 -31.98
CA ILE A 583 -0.64 -7.11 -33.20
C ILE A 583 -0.91 -8.63 -33.19
N LYS A 584 -0.66 -9.30 -32.06
CA LYS A 584 -0.95 -10.74 -31.91
C LYS A 584 -2.45 -11.05 -32.09
N VAL A 585 -3.34 -10.25 -31.50
CA VAL A 585 -4.80 -10.42 -31.63
C VAL A 585 -5.24 -10.19 -33.09
N MET A 586 -4.69 -9.18 -33.77
CA MET A 586 -4.97 -8.91 -35.18
C MET A 586 -4.52 -10.07 -36.09
N LEU A 587 -3.31 -10.60 -35.89
CA LEU A 587 -2.78 -11.72 -36.68
C LEU A 587 -3.53 -13.03 -36.43
N THR A 588 -3.95 -13.28 -35.19
CA THR A 588 -4.67 -14.51 -34.84
C THR A 588 -6.17 -14.44 -35.09
N ARG A 589 -6.71 -13.28 -35.49
CA ARG A 589 -8.15 -12.98 -35.63
C ARG A 589 -8.98 -13.34 -34.39
N LYS A 590 -8.36 -13.53 -33.22
CA LYS A 590 -9.00 -13.98 -31.96
C LYS A 590 -9.76 -12.87 -31.21
N GLY A 591 -10.26 -11.88 -31.94
CA GLY A 591 -10.85 -10.68 -31.36
C GLY A 591 -12.35 -10.54 -31.58
N GLN A 592 -13.07 -11.53 -32.14
CA GLN A 592 -14.54 -11.56 -32.34
C GLN A 592 -15.13 -12.96 -32.09
#